data_AF-A0A816NLC4-F1
#
_entry.id   AF-A0A816NLC4-F1
#
_cell.length_a   1.000
_cell.length_b   1.000
_cell.length_c   1.000
_cell.angle_alpha   90.00
_cell.angle_beta   90.00
_cell.angle_gamma   90.00
#
_symmetry.space_group_name_H-M   'P 1'
#
loop_
_entity.id
_entity.type
_entity.pdbx_description
1 polymer ?
#
loop_
_entity_poly.entity_id
_entity_poly.type
_entity_poly.pdbx_seq_one_letter_code
_entity_poly.pdbx_strand_id
1 'polypeptide(L)'
;MPAIATIKNTLQKQRRKTLPSTPKSMEQLPYPLPEVYCKTKLGESFLLCDGPLGGVRSLVFSSYNDKIYLSQHENWYGDRTFYTCPSIFYQMHSIHTYYDGISTPCIFALLTGKNEQIYTNLFTSLFRKFVDLGLKTAYKNDENLREWFRSFAALSLLPLNHMLWVLQCLIRTRPVSKH
;
A
#
# COMPACT_ATOMS: atom_id res chain seq x y z
N MET A 1 15.23 -11.69 -39.56
CA MET A 1 14.17 -11.36 -38.59
C MET A 1 14.57 -10.10 -37.83
N PRO A 2 13.66 -9.18 -37.47
CA PRO A 2 14.02 -8.00 -36.70
C PRO A 2 14.48 -8.41 -35.28
N ALA A 3 15.39 -7.63 -34.70
CA ALA A 3 15.89 -7.89 -33.35
C ALA A 3 14.75 -7.84 -32.32
N ILE A 4 14.83 -8.68 -31.28
CA ILE A 4 13.83 -8.78 -30.21
C ILE A 4 13.52 -7.42 -29.57
N ALA A 5 14.55 -6.57 -29.41
CA ALA A 5 14.39 -5.21 -28.90
C ALA A 5 13.49 -4.33 -29.81
N THR A 6 13.64 -4.46 -31.13
CA THR A 6 12.83 -3.73 -32.12
C THR A 6 11.37 -4.19 -32.08
N ILE A 7 11.13 -5.50 -31.95
CA ILE A 7 9.78 -6.06 -31.79
C ILE A 7 9.13 -5.53 -30.50
N LYS A 8 9.87 -5.57 -29.38
CA LYS A 8 9.41 -5.05 -28.07
C LYS A 8 9.03 -3.56 -28.16
N ASN A 9 9.86 -2.74 -28.79
CA ASN A 9 9.60 -1.31 -28.96
C ASN A 9 8.37 -1.04 -29.83
N THR A 10 8.21 -1.78 -30.93
CA THR A 10 7.04 -1.67 -31.82
C THR A 10 5.75 -2.04 -31.08
N LEU A 11 5.76 -3.15 -30.32
CA LEU A 11 4.61 -3.56 -29.51
C LEU A 11 4.25 -2.53 -28.43
N GLN A 12 5.24 -1.98 -27.72
CA GLN A 12 4.99 -0.92 -26.75
C GLN A 12 4.43 0.34 -27.41
N LYS A 13 4.90 0.70 -28.60
CA LYS A 13 4.43 1.87 -29.35
C LYS A 13 2.98 1.71 -29.80
N GLN A 14 2.57 0.51 -30.23
CA GLN A 14 1.17 0.23 -30.56
C GLN A 14 0.28 0.24 -29.31
N ARG A 15 0.70 -0.38 -28.20
CA ARG A 15 -0.05 -0.37 -26.93
C ARG A 15 -0.24 1.05 -26.37
N ARG A 16 0.72 1.95 -26.58
CA ARG A 16 0.61 3.35 -26.14
C ARG A 16 -0.46 4.15 -26.90
N LYS A 17 -0.85 3.76 -28.11
CA LYS A 17 -1.89 4.49 -28.88
C LYS A 17 -3.28 4.39 -28.25
N THR A 18 -3.54 3.33 -27.48
CA THR A 18 -4.82 3.08 -26.82
C THR A 18 -4.84 3.53 -25.36
N LEU A 19 -3.73 4.06 -24.84
CA LEU A 19 -3.59 4.53 -23.46
C LEU A 19 -3.57 6.07 -23.44
N PRO A 20 -4.18 6.71 -22.44
CA PRO A 20 -4.04 8.15 -22.29
C PRO A 20 -2.59 8.52 -22.00
N SER A 21 -2.25 9.77 -22.31
CA SER A 21 -0.94 10.33 -22.01
C SER A 21 -0.64 10.26 -20.50
N THR A 22 0.57 9.84 -20.15
CA THR A 22 1.02 9.81 -18.75
C THR A 22 0.98 11.24 -18.17
N PRO A 23 0.32 11.44 -17.02
CA PRO A 23 0.27 12.75 -16.37
C PRO A 23 1.68 13.20 -15.99
N LYS A 24 1.98 14.48 -16.22
CA LYS A 24 3.28 15.12 -15.93
C LYS A 24 3.26 16.00 -14.68
N SER A 25 2.06 16.32 -14.17
CA SER A 25 1.85 17.03 -12.92
C SER A 25 0.64 16.47 -12.17
N MET A 26 0.47 16.84 -10.90
CA MET A 26 -0.64 16.36 -10.08
C MET A 26 -2.00 16.85 -10.59
N GLU A 27 -2.05 18.05 -11.17
CA GLU A 27 -3.26 18.66 -11.73
C GLU A 27 -3.76 17.93 -12.98
N GLN A 28 -2.85 17.26 -13.69
CA GLN A 28 -3.18 16.43 -14.86
C GLN A 28 -3.72 15.05 -14.48
N LEU A 29 -3.59 14.64 -13.22
CA LEU A 29 -4.14 13.38 -12.73
C LEU A 29 -5.63 13.59 -12.40
N PRO A 30 -6.58 12.93 -13.08
CA PRO A 30 -8.01 13.16 -12.82
C PRO A 30 -8.39 12.81 -11.38
N TYR A 31 -9.26 13.60 -10.75
CA TYR A 31 -9.77 13.37 -9.39
C TYR A 31 -11.31 13.39 -9.38
N PRO A 32 -11.97 12.31 -8.91
CA PRO A 32 -11.39 11.04 -8.49
C PRO A 32 -10.75 10.28 -9.67
N LEU A 33 -9.90 9.29 -9.35
CA LEU A 33 -9.27 8.44 -10.36
C LEU A 33 -10.35 7.70 -11.20
N PRO A 34 -10.21 7.62 -12.53
CA PRO A 34 -11.16 6.91 -13.38
C PRO A 34 -11.29 5.43 -13.02
N GLU A 35 -12.51 4.89 -13.07
CA GLU A 35 -12.84 3.54 -12.58
C GLU A 35 -11.98 2.42 -13.17
N VAL A 36 -11.57 2.55 -14.43
CA VAL A 36 -10.67 1.60 -15.12
C VAL A 36 -9.33 1.41 -14.39
N TYR A 37 -8.85 2.43 -13.67
CA TYR A 37 -7.63 2.37 -12.86
C TYR A 37 -7.88 1.98 -11.41
N CYS A 38 -9.14 1.90 -11.01
CA CYS A 38 -9.56 1.54 -9.66
C CYS A 38 -9.80 0.04 -9.50
N LYS A 39 -9.68 -0.74 -10.60
CA LYS A 39 -10.02 -2.16 -10.66
C LYS A 39 -8.84 -3.03 -11.12
N THR A 40 -8.84 -4.30 -10.71
CA THR A 40 -7.93 -5.32 -11.23
C THR A 40 -8.30 -5.68 -12.67
N LYS A 41 -7.46 -6.47 -13.34
CA LYS A 41 -7.77 -7.02 -14.68
C LYS A 41 -9.01 -7.92 -14.69
N LEU A 42 -9.41 -8.44 -13.52
CA LEU A 42 -10.60 -9.25 -13.33
C LEU A 42 -11.83 -8.40 -12.91
N GLY A 43 -11.68 -7.07 -12.85
CA GLY A 43 -12.77 -6.15 -12.52
C GLY A 43 -13.00 -5.94 -11.01
N GLU A 44 -12.16 -6.53 -10.16
CA GLU A 44 -12.28 -6.43 -8.70
C GLU A 44 -11.80 -5.07 -8.20
N SER A 45 -12.35 -4.58 -7.09
CA SER A 45 -11.91 -3.32 -6.48
C SER A 45 -10.44 -3.40 -6.03
N PHE A 46 -9.66 -2.41 -6.42
CA PHE A 46 -8.22 -2.35 -6.17
C PHE A 46 -7.76 -1.02 -5.56
N LEU A 47 -8.37 0.10 -5.92
CA LEU A 47 -8.07 1.39 -5.29
C LEU A 47 -8.69 1.45 -3.88
N LEU A 48 -7.84 1.56 -2.87
CA LEU A 48 -8.24 1.77 -1.49
C LEU A 48 -8.42 3.25 -1.16
N CYS A 49 -7.48 4.09 -1.57
CA CYS A 49 -7.48 5.51 -1.21
C CYS A 49 -7.07 6.34 -2.42
N ASP A 50 -7.84 7.38 -2.69
CA ASP A 50 -7.47 8.49 -3.55
C ASP A 50 -7.82 9.77 -2.80
N GLY A 51 -6.83 10.35 -2.12
CA GLY A 51 -7.09 11.45 -1.20
C GLY A 51 -5.84 11.94 -0.48
N PRO A 52 -5.98 12.99 0.34
CA PRO A 52 -4.85 13.61 1.00
C PRO A 52 -4.34 12.74 2.15
N LEU A 53 -3.14 12.17 1.99
CA LEU A 53 -2.37 11.62 3.11
C LEU A 53 -1.32 12.68 3.46
N GLY A 54 -1.59 13.51 4.47
CA GLY A 54 -0.67 14.60 4.85
C GLY A 54 -0.82 15.88 4.02
N GLY A 55 -2.05 16.19 3.58
CA GLY A 55 -2.39 17.43 2.87
C GLY A 55 -2.18 17.39 1.36
N VAL A 56 -1.48 16.38 0.84
CA VAL A 56 -1.26 16.19 -0.59
C VAL A 56 -1.79 14.84 -1.04
N ARG A 57 -2.39 14.82 -2.23
CA ARG A 57 -3.02 13.64 -2.83
C ARG A 57 -2.04 12.46 -2.87
N SER A 58 -2.50 11.31 -2.41
CA SER A 58 -1.79 10.03 -2.45
C SER A 58 -2.76 8.96 -2.92
N LEU A 59 -2.23 7.93 -3.57
CA LEU A 59 -3.01 6.78 -4.03
C LEU A 59 -2.57 5.53 -3.29
N VAL A 60 -3.52 4.74 -2.84
CA VAL A 60 -3.24 3.45 -2.17
C VAL A 60 -4.05 2.37 -2.84
N PHE A 61 -3.40 1.27 -3.20
CA PHE A 61 -3.96 0.14 -3.92
C PHE A 61 -3.73 -1.16 -3.15
N SER A 62 -4.73 -2.02 -3.14
CA SER A 62 -4.69 -3.38 -2.62
C SER A 62 -5.98 -4.11 -2.97
N SER A 63 -5.90 -5.36 -3.40
CA SER A 63 -7.11 -6.17 -3.63
C SER A 63 -7.70 -6.68 -2.31
N TYR A 64 -8.93 -7.19 -2.36
CA TYR A 64 -9.51 -7.87 -1.20
C TYR A 64 -8.64 -9.04 -0.72
N ASN A 65 -8.18 -9.88 -1.65
CA ASN A 65 -7.37 -11.05 -1.34
C ASN A 65 -6.00 -10.67 -0.76
N ASP A 66 -5.36 -9.62 -1.28
CA ASP A 66 -4.09 -9.12 -0.73
C ASP A 66 -4.24 -8.71 0.74
N LYS A 67 -5.37 -8.09 1.08
CA LYS A 67 -5.63 -7.67 2.46
C LYS A 67 -5.89 -8.86 3.38
N ILE A 68 -6.64 -9.86 2.91
CA ILE A 68 -6.84 -11.10 3.67
C ILE A 68 -5.51 -11.82 3.85
N TYR A 69 -4.74 -11.97 2.79
CA TYR A 69 -3.41 -12.58 2.83
C TYR A 69 -2.48 -11.84 3.79
N LEU A 70 -2.46 -10.50 3.74
CA LEU A 70 -1.68 -9.69 4.67
C LEU A 70 -2.11 -9.88 6.13
N SER A 71 -3.41 -10.01 6.39
CA SER A 71 -3.95 -10.24 7.74
C SER A 71 -3.63 -11.61 8.34
N GLN A 72 -3.37 -12.62 7.49
CA GLN A 72 -3.05 -13.99 7.92
C GLN A 72 -1.58 -14.18 8.29
N HIS A 73 -0.70 -13.27 7.89
CA HIS A 73 0.74 -13.44 8.05
C HIS A 73 1.34 -12.57 9.17
N GLU A 74 2.35 -13.12 9.83
CA GLU A 74 2.93 -12.48 11.00
C GLU A 74 3.94 -11.36 10.69
N ASN A 75 4.63 -11.50 9.56
CA ASN A 75 5.73 -10.62 9.19
C ASN A 75 5.35 -9.76 7.99
N TRP A 76 5.38 -8.44 8.20
CA TRP A 76 5.17 -7.46 7.14
C TRP A 76 6.46 -6.68 6.91
N TYR A 77 6.74 -6.41 5.64
CA TYR A 77 7.94 -5.68 5.21
C TYR A 77 7.52 -4.50 4.35
N GLY A 78 8.05 -3.33 4.65
CA GLY A 78 7.87 -2.15 3.83
C GLY A 78 9.08 -1.94 2.93
N ASP A 79 8.88 -1.88 1.62
CA ASP A 79 9.90 -1.47 0.65
C ASP A 79 9.54 -0.13 0.01
N ARG A 80 10.52 0.77 -0.12
CA ARG A 80 10.36 2.10 -0.71
C ARG A 80 11.21 2.20 -1.95
N THR A 81 10.57 2.50 -3.07
CA THR A 81 11.25 2.70 -4.34
C THR A 81 11.02 4.13 -4.84
N PHE A 82 12.12 4.84 -5.10
CA PHE A 82 12.10 6.19 -5.66
C PHE A 82 12.27 6.16 -7.18
N TYR A 83 13.21 5.35 -7.67
CA TYR A 83 13.58 5.29 -9.09
C TYR A 83 12.46 4.80 -10.03
N THR A 84 11.58 3.93 -9.53
CA THR A 84 10.48 3.35 -10.29
C THR A 84 9.15 4.08 -10.06
N CYS A 85 9.15 5.09 -9.18
CA CYS A 85 7.95 5.87 -8.88
C CYS A 85 7.64 6.85 -10.02
N PRO A 86 6.37 7.00 -10.45
CA PRO A 86 5.99 8.07 -11.37
C PRO A 86 6.40 9.43 -10.81
N SER A 87 6.98 10.30 -11.63
CA SER A 87 7.59 11.58 -11.21
C SER A 87 6.61 12.58 -10.58
N ILE A 88 5.31 12.38 -10.77
CA ILE A 88 4.25 13.17 -10.10
C ILE A 88 4.08 12.80 -8.63
N PHE A 89 4.65 11.67 -8.19
CA PHE A 89 4.74 11.23 -6.80
C PHE A 89 6.21 11.26 -6.35
N TYR A 90 6.42 11.38 -5.04
CA TYR A 90 7.76 11.37 -4.46
C TYR A 90 8.32 9.96 -4.34
N GLN A 91 7.46 8.99 -3.99
CA GLN A 91 7.87 7.60 -3.77
C GLN A 91 6.71 6.62 -3.96
N MET A 92 7.07 5.38 -4.30
CA MET A 92 6.20 4.23 -4.18
C MET A 92 6.61 3.44 -2.94
N HIS A 93 5.70 3.32 -1.98
CA HIS A 93 5.84 2.45 -0.82
C HIS A 93 5.02 1.18 -1.02
N SER A 94 5.64 0.03 -0.87
CA SER A 94 4.99 -1.27 -0.98
C SER A 94 5.08 -2.01 0.33
N ILE A 95 3.99 -2.67 0.73
CA ILE A 95 3.96 -3.52 1.93
C ILE A 95 3.80 -4.96 1.46
N HIS A 96 4.69 -5.82 1.94
CA HIS A 96 4.84 -7.21 1.54
C HIS A 96 4.63 -8.11 2.74
N THR A 97 4.17 -9.34 2.48
CA THR A 97 4.33 -10.45 3.42
C THR A 97 5.36 -11.43 2.88
N TYR A 98 5.98 -12.19 3.78
CA TYR A 98 6.87 -13.28 3.41
C TYR A 98 6.28 -14.61 3.87
N TYR A 99 6.14 -15.54 2.95
CA TYR A 99 5.66 -16.89 3.22
C TYR A 99 6.36 -17.87 2.28
N ASP A 100 6.83 -18.98 2.84
CA ASP A 100 7.44 -20.09 2.09
C ASP A 100 8.51 -19.67 1.08
N GLY A 101 9.45 -18.81 1.50
CA GLY A 101 10.52 -18.35 0.60
C GLY A 101 10.16 -17.17 -0.31
N ILE A 102 8.89 -16.75 -0.33
CA ILE A 102 8.37 -15.79 -1.32
C ILE A 102 7.93 -14.50 -0.62
N SER A 103 8.49 -13.38 -1.09
CA SER A 103 8.02 -12.03 -0.73
C SER A 103 6.92 -11.60 -1.69
N THR A 104 5.71 -11.41 -1.16
CA THR A 104 4.53 -11.05 -1.95
C THR A 104 4.08 -9.63 -1.61
N PRO A 105 4.08 -8.68 -2.56
CA PRO A 105 3.53 -7.35 -2.32
C PRO A 105 2.00 -7.39 -2.25
N CYS A 106 1.44 -6.80 -1.20
CA CYS A 106 0.00 -6.78 -0.95
C CYS A 106 -0.60 -5.37 -1.02
N ILE A 107 0.18 -4.34 -0.70
CA ILE A 107 -0.26 -2.95 -0.76
C ILE A 107 0.76 -2.13 -1.54
N PHE A 108 0.27 -1.22 -2.38
CA PHE A 108 1.07 -0.24 -3.09
C PHE A 108 0.54 1.16 -2.79
N ALA A 109 1.40 2.05 -2.30
CA ALA A 109 1.08 3.43 -1.97
C ALA A 109 1.97 4.38 -2.76
N LEU A 110 1.37 5.21 -3.61
CA LEU A 110 2.03 6.32 -4.29
C LEU A 110 1.87 7.56 -3.41
N LEU A 111 2.98 8.02 -2.83
CA LEU A 111 3.02 9.08 -1.85
C LEU A 111 3.72 10.31 -2.41
N THR A 112 3.21 11.49 -2.07
CA THR A 112 3.74 12.80 -2.52
C THR A 112 4.78 13.39 -1.58
N GLY A 113 5.19 12.66 -0.55
CA GLY A 113 6.28 13.03 0.32
C GLY A 113 6.71 11.88 1.22
N LYS A 114 7.68 12.16 2.09
CA LYS A 114 8.27 11.21 3.04
C LYS A 114 8.23 11.69 4.49
N ASN A 115 7.43 12.71 4.79
CA ASN A 115 7.27 13.16 6.16
C ASN A 115 6.44 12.13 6.94
N GLU A 116 6.55 12.18 8.26
CA GLU A 116 5.88 11.22 9.11
C GLU A 116 4.36 11.29 9.02
N GLN A 117 3.79 12.49 8.95
CA GLN A 117 2.34 12.67 8.86
C GLN A 117 1.74 11.86 7.71
N ILE A 118 2.43 11.79 6.56
CA ILE A 118 2.02 10.98 5.40
C ILE A 118 1.97 9.49 5.77
N TYR A 119 3.02 8.96 6.42
CA TYR A 119 3.07 7.56 6.83
C TYR A 119 2.05 7.23 7.92
N THR A 120 1.94 8.09 8.93
CA THR A 120 0.95 7.97 10.00
C THR A 120 -0.46 7.89 9.42
N ASN A 121 -0.79 8.78 8.49
CA ASN A 121 -2.08 8.76 7.80
C ASN A 121 -2.25 7.50 6.94
N LEU A 122 -1.22 7.08 6.19
CA LEU A 122 -1.24 5.85 5.39
C LEU A 122 -1.57 4.63 6.25
N PHE A 123 -0.80 4.39 7.31
CA PHE A 123 -0.99 3.22 8.17
C PHE A 123 -2.32 3.29 8.93
N THR A 124 -2.75 4.47 9.37
CA THR A 124 -4.07 4.65 10.00
C THR A 124 -5.21 4.34 9.03
N SER A 125 -5.15 4.82 7.79
CA SER A 125 -6.15 4.54 6.76
C SER A 125 -6.18 3.06 6.38
N LEU A 126 -5.01 2.42 6.27
CA LEU A 126 -4.91 0.98 6.03
C LEU A 126 -5.52 0.18 7.18
N PHE A 127 -5.17 0.51 8.41
CA PHE A 127 -5.69 -0.16 9.60
C PHE A 127 -7.23 -0.09 9.68
N ARG A 128 -7.81 1.09 9.47
CA ARG A 128 -9.29 1.24 9.42
C ARG A 128 -9.92 0.31 8.39
N LYS A 129 -9.36 0.27 7.18
CA LYS A 129 -9.84 -0.61 6.11
C LYS A 129 -9.69 -2.09 6.45
N PHE A 130 -8.61 -2.48 7.11
CA PHE A 130 -8.40 -3.84 7.59
C PHE A 130 -9.44 -4.28 8.61
N VAL A 131 -9.75 -3.41 9.58
CA VAL A 131 -10.81 -3.64 10.57
C VAL A 131 -12.17 -3.82 9.91
N ASP A 132 -12.48 -3.00 8.89
CA ASP A 132 -13.76 -3.04 8.18
C ASP A 132 -13.97 -4.33 7.37
N LEU A 133 -12.89 -4.97 6.89
CA LEU A 133 -12.95 -6.09 5.93
C LEU A 133 -13.10 -7.48 6.55
N GLY A 134 -13.25 -7.59 7.86
CA GLY A 134 -13.52 -8.89 8.51
C GLY A 134 -12.45 -9.36 9.48
N LEU A 135 -11.40 -8.56 9.75
CA LEU A 135 -10.60 -8.75 10.94
C LEU A 135 -11.42 -8.59 12.23
N LYS A 136 -12.68 -8.13 12.18
CA LYS A 136 -13.60 -8.15 13.31
C LYS A 136 -13.63 -9.49 14.06
N THR A 137 -13.54 -10.63 13.37
CA THR A 137 -13.60 -11.94 14.04
C THR A 137 -12.29 -12.25 14.78
N ALA A 138 -11.13 -12.08 14.14
CA ALA A 138 -9.83 -12.25 14.78
C ALA A 138 -9.56 -11.17 15.87
N TYR A 139 -9.88 -9.91 15.60
CA TYR A 139 -9.79 -8.78 16.54
C TYR A 139 -10.78 -8.89 17.72
N LYS A 140 -11.94 -9.54 17.54
CA LYS A 140 -12.87 -9.81 18.66
C LYS A 140 -12.41 -11.00 19.50
N ASN A 141 -11.87 -12.04 18.85
CA ASN A 141 -11.59 -13.33 19.48
C ASN A 141 -10.16 -13.44 20.02
N ASP A 142 -9.24 -12.58 19.59
CA ASP A 142 -7.86 -12.53 20.08
C ASP A 142 -7.59 -11.16 20.74
N GLU A 143 -7.62 -11.17 22.07
CA GLU A 143 -7.43 -9.98 22.90
C GLU A 143 -6.00 -9.42 22.82
N ASN A 144 -5.00 -10.28 22.70
CA ASN A 144 -3.61 -9.84 22.56
C ASN A 144 -3.39 -9.18 21.21
N LEU A 145 -3.92 -9.79 20.15
CA LEU A 145 -3.88 -9.22 18.80
C LEU A 145 -4.62 -7.88 18.77
N ARG A 146 -5.76 -7.77 19.45
CA ARG A 146 -6.50 -6.51 19.61
C ARG A 146 -5.68 -5.42 20.31
N GLU A 147 -5.04 -5.73 21.44
CA GLU A 147 -4.20 -4.76 22.16
C GLU A 147 -2.98 -4.34 21.33
N TRP A 148 -2.31 -5.30 20.69
CA TRP A 148 -1.21 -5.05 19.77
C TRP A 148 -1.61 -4.15 18.60
N PHE A 149 -2.79 -4.38 18.00
CA PHE A 149 -3.34 -3.52 16.94
C PHE A 149 -3.72 -2.12 17.44
N ARG A 150 -4.22 -1.99 18.69
CA ARG A 150 -4.47 -0.67 19.30
C ARG A 150 -3.17 0.10 19.54
N SER A 151 -2.09 -0.57 19.89
CA SER A 151 -0.77 0.05 20.01
C SER A 151 -0.27 0.58 18.65
N PHE A 152 -0.60 -0.10 17.54
CA PHE A 152 -0.36 0.41 16.19
C PHE A 152 -1.20 1.65 15.86
N ALA A 153 -2.47 1.69 16.27
CA ALA A 153 -3.30 2.89 16.09
C ALA A 153 -2.77 4.08 16.92
N ALA A 154 -2.20 3.80 18.09
CA ALA A 154 -1.57 4.79 18.96
C ALA A 154 -0.22 5.32 18.44
N LEU A 155 0.40 4.70 17.43
CA LEU A 155 1.56 5.27 16.73
C LEU A 155 1.26 6.66 16.18
N SER A 156 0.02 6.90 15.76
CA SER A 156 -0.40 8.22 15.29
C SER A 156 -0.41 9.32 16.36
N LEU A 157 -0.29 8.94 17.64
CA LEU A 157 -0.28 9.83 18.79
C LEU A 157 1.13 10.00 19.38
N LEU A 158 2.13 9.28 18.87
CA LEU A 158 3.50 9.32 19.39
C LEU A 158 4.32 10.45 18.73
N PRO A 159 5.26 11.06 19.48
CA PRO A 159 6.17 12.05 18.90
C PRO A 159 7.09 11.42 17.85
N LEU A 160 7.41 12.19 16.80
CA LEU A 160 8.07 11.70 15.59
C LEU A 160 9.35 10.90 15.84
N ASN A 161 10.14 11.36 16.80
CA ASN A 161 11.44 10.78 17.14
C ASN A 161 11.35 9.37 17.76
N HIS A 162 10.18 8.97 18.25
CA HIS A 162 9.96 7.67 18.86
C HIS A 162 9.28 6.66 17.94
N MET A 163 8.71 7.10 16.82
CA MET A 163 7.92 6.25 15.91
C MET A 163 8.68 5.02 15.40
N LEU A 164 9.92 5.19 14.93
CA LEU A 164 10.73 4.06 14.44
C LEU A 164 11.05 3.05 15.53
N TRP A 165 11.36 3.55 16.74
CA TRP A 165 11.64 2.69 17.89
C TRP A 165 10.39 1.95 18.35
N VAL A 166 9.24 2.64 18.44
CA VAL A 166 7.98 2.00 18.82
C VAL A 166 7.52 1.00 17.77
N LEU A 167 7.68 1.30 16.48
CA LEU A 167 7.45 0.33 15.40
C LEU A 167 8.31 -0.93 15.58
N GLN A 168 9.60 -0.77 15.88
CA GLN A 168 10.49 -1.91 16.16
C GLN A 168 10.09 -2.68 17.42
N CYS A 169 9.65 -1.98 18.47
CA CYS A 169 9.12 -2.60 19.68
C CYS A 169 7.84 -3.37 19.39
N LEU A 170 6.90 -2.81 18.64
CA LEU A 170 5.66 -3.48 18.26
C LEU A 170 5.89 -4.71 17.40
N ILE A 171 6.84 -4.65 16.47
CA ILE A 171 7.24 -5.84 15.70
C ILE A 171 7.77 -6.93 16.63
N ARG A 172 8.53 -6.57 17.68
CA ARG A 172 9.08 -7.52 18.66
C ARG A 172 8.07 -8.05 19.67
N THR A 173 7.04 -7.27 20.00
CA THR A 173 6.03 -7.63 21.01
C THR A 173 4.75 -8.20 20.39
N ARG A 174 4.79 -8.57 19.09
CA ARG A 174 3.64 -9.21 18.44
C ARG A 174 3.28 -10.50 19.19
N PRO A 175 2.02 -10.68 19.59
CA PRO A 175 1.58 -11.91 20.22
C PRO A 175 1.63 -13.07 19.21
N VAL A 176 2.23 -14.17 19.64
CA VAL A 176 2.33 -15.41 18.86
C VAL A 176 0.94 -16.04 18.78
N SER A 177 0.46 -16.36 17.57
CA SER A 177 -0.83 -17.04 17.44
C SER A 177 -0.78 -18.40 18.14
N LYS A 178 -1.68 -18.63 19.10
CA LYS A 178 -1.88 -19.96 19.66
C LYS A 178 -2.73 -20.74 18.67
N HIS A 179 -2.09 -21.62 17.89
CA HIS A 179 -2.79 -22.65 17.12
C HIS A 179 -3.57 -23.58 18.05
#